data_AF-A0AAX6FQ95-F1
#
_entry.id   AF-A0AAX6FQ95-F1
#
_cell.length_a   1.000
_cell.length_b   1.000
_cell.length_c   1.000
_cell.angle_alpha   90.00
_cell.angle_beta   90.00
_cell.angle_gamma   90.00
#
_symmetry.space_group_name_H-M   'P 1'
#
loop_
_entity.id
_entity.type
_entity.pdbx_description
1 polymer ?
#
loop_
_entity_poly.entity_id
_entity_poly.type
_entity_poly.pdbx_seq_one_letter_code
_entity_poly.pdbx_strand_id
1 'polypeptide(L)'
;MRKRELGILLLSAFAIFFSLHHGGDFSFDEAWLHVTDEAPVKYEAERLPPPLVADLNGDGRPEVLVATHDAKIQVLEPHNRRVDEGFSEARVLAEVSLLPDKIRISSGRRPVAMATGVVDRSYKHGEIKKQVLVVVTSGWSVMCFDHNLKKLWENNLQEDFPYGAHHKEIAISISNYTLKHGDSGLIIIGGRMEMQHHSTVDLFEELMMSEKSELHRRSANEKEDSTNSATADLRHFALYAFAGRTGAIRWSRKNEKIQVQPSDASQLIPQHNYKLDANALNSRHPGEYACREFRESILGVMPHHWDRREDTSLQLAHFRRHKRKLTKKMQGKVNQFHQPVENNPPGMDRSNKIARAIDKATKIAGSAKTKKRSQYVPTIKNHTQLWWVPNVVVAHQKEGIEAIHLASGRTICKLHLLEGGLHADINGDRVLDHVQMRGAYFI
;
A
#
# COMPACT_ATOMS: atom_id res chain seq x y z
N MET A 1 49.83 28.89 -2.98
CA MET A 1 48.55 28.75 -2.25
C MET A 1 48.52 29.74 -1.10
N ARG A 2 47.44 30.51 -0.98
CA ARG A 2 47.31 31.51 0.10
C ARG A 2 47.12 30.79 1.42
N LYS A 3 47.65 31.30 2.53
CA LYS A 3 47.51 30.71 3.90
C LYS A 3 46.07 30.29 4.24
N ARG A 4 45.08 30.96 3.66
CA ARG A 4 43.65 30.64 3.77
C ARG A 4 43.25 29.30 3.13
N GLU A 5 43.81 28.97 1.98
CA GLU A 5 43.53 27.71 1.25
C GLU A 5 44.13 26.51 1.99
N LEU A 6 45.33 26.67 2.56
CA LEU A 6 45.96 25.66 3.41
C LEU A 6 45.17 25.42 4.70
N GLY A 7 44.65 26.49 5.32
CA GLY A 7 43.79 26.39 6.50
C GLY A 7 42.49 25.65 6.22
N ILE A 8 41.84 25.92 5.08
CA ILE A 8 40.62 25.21 4.66
C ILE A 8 40.94 23.73 4.42
N LEU A 9 42.04 23.40 3.74
CA LEU A 9 42.48 22.02 3.50
C LEU A 9 42.72 21.25 4.80
N LEU A 10 43.42 21.86 5.76
CA LEU A 10 43.66 21.28 7.08
C LEU A 10 42.36 21.04 7.85
N LEU A 11 41.43 21.99 7.80
CA LEU A 11 40.14 21.89 8.49
C LEU A 11 39.26 20.80 7.86
N SER A 12 39.26 20.67 6.53
CA SER A 12 38.58 19.58 5.83
C SER A 12 39.22 18.22 6.12
N ALA A 13 40.56 18.12 6.14
CA ALA A 13 41.26 16.89 6.49
C ALA A 13 40.99 16.48 7.94
N PHE A 14 40.94 17.44 8.87
CA PHE A 14 40.60 17.19 10.26
C PHE A 14 39.13 16.76 10.42
N ALA A 15 38.20 17.38 9.69
CA ALA A 15 36.79 16.97 9.70
C ALA A 15 36.59 15.54 9.15
N ILE A 16 37.31 15.18 8.08
CA ILE A 16 37.31 13.83 7.53
C ILE A 16 37.91 12.84 8.52
N PHE A 17 39.08 13.17 9.10
CA PHE A 17 39.74 12.34 10.11
C PHE A 17 38.84 12.13 11.34
N PHE A 18 38.24 13.21 11.86
CA PHE A 18 37.31 13.17 12.97
C PHE A 18 36.06 12.35 12.65
N SER A 19 35.50 12.49 11.45
CA SER A 19 34.34 11.68 11.01
C SER A 19 34.68 10.21 10.81
N LEU A 20 35.92 9.87 10.42
CA LEU A 20 36.37 8.49 10.29
C LEU A 20 36.66 7.85 11.66
N HIS A 21 37.23 8.61 12.59
CA HIS A 21 37.52 8.14 13.96
C HIS A 21 36.30 8.09 14.87
N HIS A 22 35.32 8.97 14.63
CA HIS A 22 34.00 8.95 15.26
C HIS A 22 32.95 8.33 14.35
N GLY A 23 33.35 7.41 13.46
CA GLY A 23 32.41 6.42 12.96
C GLY A 23 31.78 5.79 14.20
N GLY A 24 30.52 6.13 14.47
CA GLY A 24 29.87 5.74 15.71
C GLY A 24 29.88 4.22 15.81
N ASP A 25 30.61 3.68 16.77
CA ASP A 25 30.47 2.28 17.14
C ASP A 25 29.06 2.14 17.71
N PHE A 26 28.17 1.54 16.92
CA PHE A 26 26.86 1.15 17.39
C PHE A 26 27.03 -0.14 18.17
N SER A 27 26.90 -0.07 19.49
CA SER A 27 26.69 -1.26 20.33
C SER A 27 25.20 -1.47 20.52
N PHE A 28 24.79 -2.73 20.50
CA PHE A 28 23.44 -3.13 20.90
C PHE A 28 23.52 -3.65 22.33
N ASP A 29 22.77 -3.04 23.23
CA ASP A 29 22.60 -3.55 24.58
C ASP A 29 21.50 -4.62 24.56
N GLU A 30 21.79 -5.78 25.13
CA GLU A 30 20.82 -6.86 25.28
C GLU A 30 19.69 -6.40 26.21
N ALA A 31 18.43 -6.66 25.82
CA ALA A 31 17.26 -6.28 26.61
C ALA A 31 16.36 -7.50 26.86
N TRP A 32 15.75 -8.01 25.79
CA TRP A 32 14.86 -9.16 25.88
C TRP A 32 14.86 -9.99 24.60
N LEU A 33 14.38 -11.23 24.72
CA LEU A 33 14.28 -12.25 23.69
C LEU A 33 12.92 -12.92 23.79
N HIS A 34 12.34 -13.29 22.65
CA HIS A 34 11.21 -14.20 22.57
C HIS A 34 11.58 -15.33 21.61
N VAL A 35 11.61 -16.57 22.10
CA VAL A 35 11.94 -17.73 21.27
C VAL A 35 10.65 -18.33 20.74
N THR A 36 10.55 -18.43 19.41
CA THR A 36 9.49 -19.16 18.73
C THR A 36 10.06 -20.42 18.11
N ASP A 37 9.32 -21.53 18.18
CA ASP A 37 9.69 -22.77 17.49
C ASP A 37 9.65 -22.55 15.97
N GLU A 38 10.79 -22.17 15.39
CA GLU A 38 10.95 -22.04 13.94
C GLU A 38 11.31 -23.40 13.35
N ALA A 39 10.36 -24.03 12.66
CA ALA A 39 10.71 -25.06 11.69
C ALA A 39 11.49 -24.39 10.54
N PRO A 40 12.54 -25.02 9.98
CA PRO A 40 13.27 -24.44 8.86
C PRO A 40 12.31 -24.14 7.72
N VAL A 41 12.23 -22.87 7.31
CA VAL A 41 11.38 -22.41 6.22
C VAL A 41 11.89 -23.03 4.92
N LYS A 42 11.16 -24.01 4.37
CA LYS A 42 11.54 -24.69 3.13
C LYS A 42 11.13 -23.90 1.90
N TYR A 43 9.97 -23.24 1.97
CA TYR A 43 9.41 -22.48 0.86
C TYR A 43 9.05 -21.06 1.31
N GLU A 44 9.24 -20.07 0.43
CA GLU A 44 8.88 -18.67 0.71
C GLU A 44 7.39 -18.55 1.12
N ALA A 45 6.52 -19.36 0.52
CA ALA A 45 5.09 -19.44 0.85
C ALA A 45 4.80 -19.79 2.32
N GLU A 46 5.72 -20.45 3.01
CA GLU A 46 5.56 -20.91 4.41
C GLU A 46 6.01 -19.87 5.44
N ARG A 47 6.77 -18.86 5.01
CA ARG A 47 7.30 -17.82 5.89
C ARG A 47 6.15 -17.04 6.56
N LEU A 48 6.26 -16.79 7.85
CA LEU A 48 5.31 -15.99 8.61
C LEU A 48 5.46 -14.48 8.31
N PRO A 49 4.42 -13.66 8.54
CA PRO A 49 4.53 -12.21 8.45
C PRO A 49 5.54 -11.66 9.47
N PRO A 50 6.18 -10.52 9.18
CA PRO A 50 7.05 -9.85 10.13
C PRO A 50 6.28 -9.44 11.40
N PRO A 51 6.97 -9.34 12.55
CA PRO A 51 6.35 -8.87 13.78
C PRO A 51 5.90 -7.41 13.64
N LEU A 52 4.84 -7.04 14.35
CA LEU A 52 4.32 -5.67 14.38
C LEU A 52 4.59 -5.02 15.73
N VAL A 53 4.92 -3.74 15.73
CA VAL A 53 5.06 -2.94 16.94
C VAL A 53 3.94 -1.91 16.95
N ALA A 54 3.03 -2.00 17.91
CA ALA A 54 1.86 -1.14 17.99
C ALA A 54 1.38 -0.98 19.43
N ASP A 55 0.90 0.21 19.77
CA ASP A 55 0.11 0.45 20.98
C ASP A 55 -1.36 0.14 20.68
N LEU A 56 -1.81 -1.07 21.05
CA LEU A 56 -3.15 -1.56 20.74
C LEU A 56 -4.22 -0.87 21.57
N ASN A 57 -3.92 -0.62 22.86
CA ASN A 57 -4.89 -0.14 23.83
C ASN A 57 -4.94 1.40 23.92
N GLY A 58 -3.94 2.09 23.38
CA GLY A 58 -3.77 3.55 23.35
C GLY A 58 -3.16 4.15 24.62
N ASP A 59 -2.44 3.37 25.43
CA ASP A 59 -1.83 3.80 26.70
C ASP A 59 -0.44 4.43 26.54
N GLY A 60 0.10 4.44 25.32
CA GLY A 60 1.41 4.99 24.98
C GLY A 60 2.57 4.00 25.08
N ARG A 61 2.33 2.74 25.46
CA ARG A 61 3.34 1.68 25.50
C ARG A 61 3.12 0.73 24.33
N PRO A 62 4.06 0.63 23.38
CA PRO A 62 3.90 -0.28 22.26
C PRO A 62 4.09 -1.73 22.71
N GLU A 63 3.19 -2.61 22.27
CA GLU A 63 3.35 -4.05 22.35
C GLU A 63 3.93 -4.62 21.04
N VAL A 64 4.51 -5.83 21.12
CA VAL A 64 5.03 -6.54 19.94
C VAL A 64 4.10 -7.71 19.62
N LEU A 65 3.59 -7.75 18.39
CA LEU A 65 2.73 -8.83 17.91
C LEU A 65 3.52 -9.78 17.04
N VAL A 66 3.48 -11.08 17.39
CA VAL A 66 4.21 -12.13 16.69
C VAL A 66 3.23 -13.22 16.24
N ALA A 67 3.38 -13.65 14.99
CA ALA A 67 2.65 -14.79 14.45
C ALA A 67 3.44 -16.08 14.70
N THR A 68 2.73 -17.18 14.90
CA THR A 68 3.33 -18.51 15.13
C THR A 68 2.86 -19.52 14.08
N HIS A 69 3.64 -20.59 13.87
CA HIS A 69 3.33 -21.64 12.89
C HIS A 69 2.09 -22.48 13.25
N ASP A 70 1.71 -22.53 14.53
CA ASP A 70 0.49 -23.19 15.02
C ASP A 70 -0.79 -22.34 14.81
N ALA A 71 -0.72 -21.34 13.93
CA ALA A 71 -1.81 -20.44 13.57
C ALA A 71 -2.33 -19.64 14.77
N LYS A 72 -1.42 -19.05 15.53
CA LYS A 72 -1.74 -18.12 16.62
C LYS A 72 -1.04 -16.79 16.46
N ILE A 73 -1.55 -15.79 17.16
CA ILE A 73 -0.92 -14.50 17.35
C ILE A 73 -0.68 -14.29 18.84
N GLN A 74 0.55 -13.94 19.19
CA GLN A 74 0.97 -13.60 20.54
C GLN A 74 1.22 -12.09 20.64
N VAL A 75 0.77 -11.47 21.73
CA VAL A 75 1.07 -10.09 22.09
C VAL A 75 2.09 -10.11 23.22
N LEU A 76 3.25 -9.51 22.98
CA LEU A 76 4.38 -9.48 23.89
C LEU A 76 4.52 -8.10 24.51
N GLU A 77 4.76 -8.06 25.81
CA GLU A 77 5.15 -6.85 26.53
C GLU A 77 6.68 -6.76 26.57
N PRO A 78 7.30 -5.85 25.80
CA PRO A 78 8.71 -5.58 25.96
C PRO A 78 8.92 -4.90 27.32
N HIS A 79 9.69 -5.53 28.20
CA HIS A 79 10.04 -4.93 29.49
C HIS A 79 11.49 -4.46 29.47
N ASN A 80 11.75 -3.37 30.18
CA ASN A 80 13.06 -2.73 30.23
C ASN A 80 13.77 -3.09 31.54
N ARG A 81 13.73 -4.36 31.93
CA ARG A 81 14.51 -4.82 33.08
C ARG A 81 15.97 -4.81 32.67
N ARG A 82 16.77 -3.97 33.33
CA ARG A 82 18.22 -4.12 33.34
C ARG A 82 18.50 -5.44 34.03
N VAL A 83 18.76 -6.48 33.25
CA VAL A 83 19.44 -7.65 33.76
C VAL A 83 20.91 -7.29 33.67
N ASP A 84 21.63 -7.42 34.78
CA ASP A 84 23.05 -7.05 34.83
C ASP A 84 23.89 -7.87 33.84
N GLU A 85 23.36 -9.02 33.36
CA GLU A 85 23.91 -9.86 32.29
C GLU A 85 22.77 -10.57 31.51
N GLY A 86 22.70 -10.43 30.19
CA GLY A 86 21.90 -11.29 29.31
C GLY A 86 20.54 -10.79 28.83
N PHE A 87 19.99 -11.48 27.82
CA PHE A 87 18.59 -11.31 27.40
C PHE A 87 17.60 -11.80 28.46
N SER A 88 16.55 -11.02 28.69
CA SER A 88 15.40 -11.46 29.48
C SER A 88 14.27 -12.01 28.59
N GLU A 89 13.50 -13.00 29.06
CA GLU A 89 12.38 -13.51 28.27
C GLU A 89 11.23 -12.49 28.20
N ALA A 90 10.69 -12.25 27.00
CA ALA A 90 9.54 -11.38 26.81
C ALA A 90 8.28 -12.00 27.42
N ARG A 91 7.46 -11.16 28.07
CA ARG A 91 6.21 -11.64 28.66
C ARG A 91 5.11 -11.69 27.59
N VAL A 92 4.48 -12.86 27.42
CA VAL A 92 3.25 -12.99 26.63
C VAL A 92 2.07 -12.42 27.43
N LEU A 93 1.46 -11.34 26.95
CA LEU A 93 0.28 -10.71 27.55
C LEU A 93 -1.02 -11.44 27.17
N ALA A 94 -1.12 -11.81 25.90
CA ALA A 94 -2.30 -12.43 25.33
C ALA A 94 -1.92 -13.30 24.12
N GLU A 95 -2.71 -14.33 23.89
CA GLU A 95 -2.59 -15.23 22.75
C GLU A 95 -3.98 -15.47 22.16
N VAL A 96 -4.08 -15.48 20.82
CA VAL A 96 -5.32 -15.81 20.11
C VAL A 96 -5.05 -16.83 19.01
N SER A 97 -5.94 -17.82 18.90
CA SER A 97 -5.90 -18.79 17.81
C SER A 97 -6.67 -18.28 16.60
N LEU A 98 -6.11 -18.50 15.41
CA LEU A 98 -6.73 -18.22 14.11
C LEU A 98 -7.57 -19.41 13.61
N LEU A 99 -7.59 -20.52 14.35
CA LEU A 99 -8.37 -21.70 14.01
C LEU A 99 -9.88 -21.43 14.19
N PRO A 100 -10.75 -22.06 13.39
CA PRO A 100 -12.19 -22.04 13.63
C PRO A 100 -12.54 -22.68 14.98
N ASP A 101 -13.51 -22.12 15.70
CA ASP A 101 -13.91 -22.57 17.05
C ASP A 101 -14.27 -24.07 17.14
N LYS A 102 -14.68 -24.68 16.03
CA LYS A 102 -15.17 -26.07 15.96
C LYS A 102 -14.31 -27.02 15.14
N ILE A 103 -13.24 -26.54 14.49
CA ILE A 103 -12.47 -27.32 13.52
C ILE A 103 -10.99 -27.15 13.83
N ARG A 104 -10.31 -28.26 14.17
CA ARG A 104 -8.87 -28.28 14.46
C ARG A 104 -8.01 -28.52 13.20
N ILE A 105 -8.47 -28.03 12.06
CA ILE A 105 -7.71 -28.11 10.81
C ILE A 105 -6.95 -26.79 10.66
N SER A 106 -5.62 -26.87 10.70
CA SER A 106 -4.72 -25.72 10.52
C SER A 106 -4.48 -25.35 9.05
N SER A 107 -4.88 -26.22 8.11
CA SER A 107 -4.74 -25.98 6.68
C SER A 107 -5.45 -24.68 6.28
N GLY A 108 -4.73 -23.79 5.59
CA GLY A 108 -5.24 -22.48 5.18
C GLY A 108 -5.34 -21.44 6.31
N ARG A 109 -4.97 -21.76 7.56
CA ARG A 109 -5.07 -20.85 8.72
C ARG A 109 -3.75 -20.20 9.13
N ARG A 110 -2.64 -20.58 8.50
CA ARG A 110 -1.34 -19.92 8.71
C ARG A 110 -1.45 -18.43 8.39
N PRO A 111 -1.02 -17.52 9.28
CA PRO A 111 -1.00 -16.09 8.98
C PRO A 111 0.05 -15.79 7.90
N VAL A 112 -0.29 -14.88 6.99
CA VAL A 112 0.58 -14.48 5.87
C VAL A 112 0.86 -12.98 5.90
N ALA A 113 -0.13 -12.17 6.28
CA ALA A 113 0.03 -10.74 6.50
C ALA A 113 -0.71 -10.31 7.76
N MET A 114 -0.14 -9.32 8.43
CA MET A 114 -0.75 -8.66 9.57
C MET A 114 -0.58 -7.15 9.44
N ALA A 115 -1.56 -6.39 9.93
CA ALA A 115 -1.41 -4.95 10.10
C ALA A 115 -2.26 -4.47 11.28
N THR A 116 -1.81 -3.39 11.92
CA THR A 116 -2.57 -2.68 12.95
C THR A 116 -2.95 -1.29 12.48
N GLY A 117 -4.05 -0.75 13.01
CA GLY A 117 -4.45 0.62 12.71
C GLY A 117 -5.74 1.03 13.40
N VAL A 118 -6.10 2.31 13.26
CA VAL A 118 -7.27 2.89 13.92
C VAL A 118 -8.43 2.98 12.93
N VAL A 119 -9.56 2.36 13.26
CA VAL A 119 -10.81 2.43 12.47
C VAL A 119 -11.80 3.44 13.02
N ASP A 120 -11.75 3.71 14.33
CA ASP A 120 -12.70 4.61 14.97
C ASP A 120 -12.33 6.07 14.76
N ARG A 121 -13.37 6.90 14.69
CA ARG A 121 -13.23 8.35 14.59
C ARG A 121 -13.15 8.94 16.00
N SER A 122 -11.98 9.44 16.36
CA SER A 122 -11.82 10.25 17.57
C SER A 122 -11.77 11.73 17.18
N TYR A 123 -12.67 12.52 17.78
CA TYR A 123 -12.81 13.96 17.52
C TYR A 123 -12.36 14.82 18.71
N LYS A 124 -12.05 14.20 19.85
CA LYS A 124 -11.58 14.88 21.06
C LYS A 124 -10.07 14.76 21.17
N HIS A 125 -9.41 15.86 21.52
CA HIS A 125 -8.00 15.85 21.83
C HIS A 125 -7.77 15.09 23.15
N GLY A 126 -6.86 14.12 23.16
CA GLY A 126 -6.53 13.30 24.34
C GLY A 126 -7.41 12.06 24.53
N GLU A 127 -8.28 11.72 23.58
CA GLU A 127 -9.03 10.46 23.62
C GLU A 127 -8.12 9.30 23.19
N ILE A 128 -8.16 8.22 23.99
CA ILE A 128 -7.40 6.99 23.79
C ILE A 128 -7.80 6.36 22.46
N LYS A 129 -6.83 6.17 21.55
CA LYS A 129 -7.07 5.59 20.23
C LYS A 129 -6.70 4.12 20.23
N LYS A 130 -7.73 3.29 20.37
CA LYS A 130 -7.58 1.84 20.27
C LYS A 130 -7.35 1.42 18.83
N GLN A 131 -6.41 0.51 18.63
CA GLN A 131 -6.14 -0.08 17.32
C GLN A 131 -6.87 -1.41 17.17
N VAL A 132 -7.12 -1.77 15.92
CA VAL A 132 -7.53 -3.12 15.53
C VAL A 132 -6.36 -3.84 14.90
N LEU A 133 -6.34 -5.16 15.04
CA LEU A 133 -5.42 -6.05 14.34
C LEU A 133 -6.16 -6.73 13.20
N VAL A 134 -5.64 -6.65 11.98
CA VAL A 134 -6.14 -7.39 10.83
C VAL A 134 -5.12 -8.44 10.44
N VAL A 135 -5.59 -9.67 10.24
CA VAL A 135 -4.77 -10.82 9.84
C VAL A 135 -5.35 -11.44 8.58
N VAL A 136 -4.49 -11.75 7.62
CA VAL A 136 -4.83 -12.52 6.42
C VAL A 136 -4.13 -13.86 6.49
N THR A 137 -4.89 -14.95 6.30
CA THR A 137 -4.36 -16.31 6.32
C THR A 137 -4.02 -16.83 4.92
N SER A 138 -3.28 -17.94 4.86
CA SER A 138 -2.90 -18.60 3.61
C SER A 138 -4.11 -19.06 2.79
N GLY A 139 -5.21 -19.42 3.44
CA GLY A 139 -6.49 -19.75 2.81
C GLY A 139 -7.41 -18.56 2.55
N TRP A 140 -6.88 -17.33 2.48
CA TRP A 140 -7.67 -16.11 2.19
C TRP A 140 -8.80 -15.80 3.18
N SER A 141 -8.66 -16.26 4.43
CA SER A 141 -9.51 -15.77 5.52
C SER A 141 -8.95 -14.46 6.05
N VAL A 142 -9.79 -13.43 6.03
CA VAL A 142 -9.51 -12.11 6.59
C VAL A 142 -10.18 -12.01 7.94
N MET A 143 -9.40 -11.76 8.99
CA MET A 143 -9.91 -11.62 10.35
C MET A 143 -9.55 -10.25 10.90
N CYS A 144 -10.48 -9.66 11.65
CA CYS A 144 -10.25 -8.41 12.37
C CYS A 144 -10.48 -8.64 13.85
N PHE A 145 -9.53 -8.21 14.68
CA PHE A 145 -9.54 -8.32 16.12
C PHE A 145 -9.50 -6.92 16.76
N ASP A 146 -10.12 -6.77 17.91
CA ASP A 146 -9.95 -5.56 18.71
C ASP A 146 -8.63 -5.56 19.51
N HIS A 147 -8.38 -4.46 20.22
CA HIS A 147 -7.26 -4.29 21.15
C HIS A 147 -7.08 -5.40 22.21
N ASN A 148 -8.10 -6.20 22.51
CA ASN A 148 -8.03 -7.32 23.46
C ASN A 148 -7.92 -8.68 22.74
N LEU A 149 -7.58 -8.67 21.45
CA LEU A 149 -7.57 -9.84 20.57
C LEU A 149 -8.93 -10.56 20.47
N LYS A 150 -10.04 -9.87 20.72
CA LYS A 150 -11.37 -10.44 20.48
C LYS A 150 -11.72 -10.28 19.00
N LYS A 151 -12.03 -11.39 18.34
CA LYS A 151 -12.45 -11.40 16.94
C LYS A 151 -13.74 -10.57 16.77
N LEU A 152 -13.65 -9.52 15.95
CA LEU A 152 -14.78 -8.66 15.59
C LEU A 152 -15.57 -9.25 14.43
N TRP A 153 -14.87 -9.71 13.40
CA TRP A 153 -15.46 -10.33 12.21
C TRP A 153 -14.42 -11.16 11.45
N GLU A 154 -14.91 -12.04 10.59
CA GLU A 154 -14.13 -12.90 9.70
C GLU A 154 -14.84 -12.99 8.34
N ASN A 155 -14.08 -12.85 7.25
CA ASN A 155 -14.55 -13.08 5.89
C ASN A 155 -13.65 -14.10 5.19
N ASN A 156 -14.24 -15.13 4.58
CA ASN A 156 -13.50 -16.09 3.78
C ASN A 156 -13.59 -15.70 2.29
N LEU A 157 -12.45 -15.46 1.65
CA LEU A 157 -12.35 -15.14 0.22
C LEU A 157 -11.80 -16.32 -0.61
N GLN A 158 -11.73 -17.53 -0.04
CA GLN A 158 -11.16 -18.70 -0.69
C GLN A 158 -11.87 -19.08 -2.00
N GLU A 159 -13.18 -18.86 -2.12
CA GLU A 159 -13.94 -19.16 -3.34
C GLU A 159 -13.45 -18.39 -4.57
N ASP A 160 -12.70 -17.30 -4.38
CA ASP A 160 -12.16 -16.48 -5.45
C ASP A 160 -10.83 -17.02 -6.02
N PHE A 161 -10.24 -18.03 -5.38
CA PHE A 161 -8.91 -18.53 -5.70
C PHE A 161 -8.88 -20.07 -5.73
N PRO A 162 -8.08 -20.68 -6.63
CA PRO A 162 -7.94 -22.12 -6.71
C PRO A 162 -7.24 -22.68 -5.47
N TYR A 163 -7.61 -23.90 -5.10
CA TYR A 163 -6.93 -24.65 -4.05
C TYR A 163 -5.46 -24.89 -4.43
N GLY A 164 -4.55 -24.73 -3.47
CA GLY A 164 -3.11 -24.93 -3.68
C GLY A 164 -2.35 -23.70 -4.19
N ALA A 165 -3.02 -22.57 -4.44
CA ALA A 165 -2.35 -21.30 -4.68
C ALA A 165 -1.78 -20.71 -3.38
N HIS A 166 -0.67 -19.98 -3.50
CA HIS A 166 -0.03 -19.28 -2.38
C HIS A 166 0.18 -17.79 -2.67
N HIS A 167 0.37 -17.02 -1.60
CA HIS A 167 0.56 -15.56 -1.66
C HIS A 167 1.94 -15.22 -2.20
N LYS A 168 1.97 -14.59 -3.38
CA LYS A 168 3.18 -13.97 -3.94
C LYS A 168 3.29 -12.51 -3.52
N GLU A 169 2.15 -11.83 -3.37
CA GLU A 169 2.07 -10.47 -2.87
C GLU A 169 0.87 -10.34 -1.95
N ILE A 170 1.01 -9.56 -0.89
CA ILE A 170 -0.07 -9.29 0.05
C ILE A 170 0.19 -7.94 0.74
N ALA A 171 -0.86 -7.15 0.91
CA ALA A 171 -0.78 -5.89 1.62
C ALA A 171 -2.12 -5.57 2.30
N ILE A 172 -2.04 -4.89 3.45
CA ILE A 172 -3.19 -4.48 4.24
C ILE A 172 -3.05 -2.98 4.53
N SER A 173 -4.13 -2.22 4.33
CA SER A 173 -4.23 -0.80 4.68
C SER A 173 -5.40 -0.59 5.61
N ILE A 174 -5.18 0.04 6.76
CA ILE A 174 -6.20 0.31 7.76
C ILE A 174 -6.29 1.82 7.97
N SER A 175 -7.50 2.37 7.89
CA SER A 175 -7.72 3.80 8.10
C SER A 175 -9.05 4.11 8.78
N ASN A 176 -9.16 5.33 9.31
CA ASN A 176 -10.37 5.87 9.92
C ASN A 176 -11.32 6.55 8.92
N TYR A 177 -10.98 6.53 7.62
CA TYR A 177 -11.87 7.02 6.56
C TYR A 177 -13.02 6.05 6.33
N THR A 178 -14.13 6.54 5.78
CA THR A 178 -15.30 5.70 5.52
C THR A 178 -15.84 5.96 4.12
N LEU A 179 -16.37 4.91 3.48
CA LEU A 179 -16.94 5.00 2.13
C LEU A 179 -18.47 5.19 2.15
N LYS A 180 -19.14 4.67 3.18
CA LYS A 180 -20.58 4.86 3.39
C LYS A 180 -20.86 5.57 4.72
N HIS A 181 -22.03 6.20 4.79
CA HIS A 181 -22.54 6.73 6.06
C HIS A 181 -22.93 5.57 6.97
N GLY A 182 -22.57 5.65 8.25
CA GLY A 182 -22.78 4.57 9.23
C GLY A 182 -21.59 3.62 9.39
N ASP A 183 -20.61 3.67 8.47
CA ASP A 183 -19.40 2.87 8.60
C ASP A 183 -18.42 3.46 9.61
N SER A 184 -17.57 2.60 10.17
CA SER A 184 -16.44 2.97 11.02
C SER A 184 -15.17 2.38 10.42
N GLY A 185 -14.30 3.27 9.93
CA GLY A 185 -13.06 2.94 9.26
C GLY A 185 -13.21 2.19 7.93
N LEU A 186 -12.07 2.00 7.29
CA LEU A 186 -11.90 1.32 6.02
C LEU A 186 -10.66 0.43 6.11
N ILE A 187 -10.84 -0.84 5.78
CA ILE A 187 -9.76 -1.83 5.68
C ILE A 187 -9.68 -2.25 4.22
N ILE A 188 -8.52 -2.10 3.60
CA ILE A 188 -8.25 -2.52 2.21
C ILE A 188 -7.21 -3.62 2.24
N ILE A 189 -7.48 -4.69 1.53
CA ILE A 189 -6.57 -5.83 1.41
C ILE A 189 -6.34 -6.07 -0.07
N GLY A 190 -5.08 -6.23 -0.44
CA GLY A 190 -4.69 -6.52 -1.81
C GLY A 190 -3.72 -7.68 -1.85
N GLY A 191 -3.86 -8.59 -2.79
CA GLY A 191 -2.92 -9.69 -2.93
C GLY A 191 -2.93 -10.33 -4.31
N ARG A 192 -1.82 -11.00 -4.63
CA ARG A 192 -1.65 -11.78 -5.85
C ARG A 192 -1.27 -13.21 -5.50
N MET A 193 -1.90 -14.15 -6.21
CA MET A 193 -1.68 -15.57 -6.06
C MET A 193 -0.67 -16.10 -7.07
N GLU A 194 0.02 -17.17 -6.70
CA GLU A 194 0.78 -17.96 -7.65
C GLU A 194 0.48 -19.44 -7.41
N MET A 195 0.34 -20.19 -8.51
CA MET A 195 0.24 -21.63 -8.41
C MET A 195 1.65 -22.18 -8.17
N GLN A 196 1.80 -23.00 -7.13
CA GLN A 196 3.05 -23.68 -6.89
C GLN A 196 3.32 -24.62 -8.08
N HIS A 197 4.27 -24.25 -8.95
CA HIS A 197 4.75 -25.16 -9.97
C HIS A 197 5.44 -26.31 -9.23
N HIS A 198 4.79 -27.48 -9.20
CA HIS A 198 5.39 -28.70 -8.71
C HIS A 198 6.47 -29.15 -9.72
N SER A 199 7.62 -28.47 -9.74
CA SER A 199 8.78 -28.89 -10.53
C SER A 199 9.59 -29.99 -9.83
N THR A 200 9.19 -30.37 -8.62
CA THR A 200 9.82 -31.43 -7.82
C THR A 200 8.74 -32.16 -7.05
N VAL A 201 7.89 -32.89 -7.77
CA VAL A 201 7.27 -34.06 -7.16
C VAL A 201 8.45 -34.97 -6.82
N ASP A 202 8.66 -35.27 -5.54
CA ASP A 202 9.56 -36.35 -5.14
C ASP A 202 9.18 -37.56 -6.02
N LEU A 203 10.16 -38.10 -6.77
CA LEU A 203 10.02 -39.25 -7.68
C LEU A 203 9.26 -40.45 -7.05
N PHE A 204 9.16 -40.45 -5.73
CA PHE A 204 8.44 -41.40 -4.91
C PHE A 204 6.91 -41.23 -4.89
N GLU A 205 6.35 -40.01 -4.95
CA GLU A 205 4.89 -39.80 -4.99
C GLU A 205 4.29 -40.18 -6.37
N GLU A 206 5.02 -39.96 -7.46
CA GLU A 206 4.60 -40.36 -8.82
C GLU A 206 4.42 -41.88 -8.94
N LEU A 207 5.29 -42.66 -8.29
CA LEU A 207 5.21 -44.13 -8.28
C LEU A 207 3.95 -44.63 -7.55
N MET A 208 3.59 -43.96 -6.45
CA MET A 208 2.41 -44.29 -5.64
C MET A 208 1.09 -43.87 -6.30
N MET A 209 1.12 -42.86 -7.17
CA MET A 209 -0.05 -42.43 -7.95
C MET A 209 -0.27 -43.30 -9.20
N SER A 210 0.80 -43.88 -9.77
CA SER A 210 0.71 -44.80 -10.89
C SER A 210 -0.08 -46.07 -10.54
N GLU A 211 0.12 -46.66 -9.36
CA GLU A 211 -0.59 -47.88 -8.93
C GLU A 211 -2.09 -47.65 -8.68
N LYS A 212 -2.50 -46.48 -8.19
CA LYS A 212 -3.92 -46.14 -7.99
C LYS A 212 -4.65 -45.80 -9.29
N SER A 213 -3.93 -45.36 -10.32
CA SER A 213 -4.51 -44.99 -11.61
C SER A 213 -4.93 -46.19 -12.48
N GLU A 214 -4.32 -47.37 -12.26
CA GLU A 214 -4.70 -48.61 -12.97
C GLU A 214 -6.04 -49.19 -12.50
N LEU A 215 -6.44 -48.94 -11.24
CA LEU A 215 -7.71 -49.42 -10.69
C LEU A 215 -8.94 -48.60 -11.11
N HIS A 216 -8.75 -47.31 -11.45
CA HIS A 216 -9.86 -46.42 -11.82
C HIS A 216 -10.21 -46.41 -13.32
N ARG A 217 -9.45 -47.11 -14.17
CA ARG A 217 -9.70 -47.11 -15.63
C ARG A 217 -10.84 -48.03 -16.09
N ARG A 218 -11.56 -48.68 -15.17
CA ARG A 218 -12.68 -49.61 -15.51
C ARG A 218 -14.07 -49.13 -15.10
N SER A 219 -14.26 -47.92 -14.57
CA SER A 219 -15.59 -47.49 -14.12
C SER A 219 -15.80 -45.98 -14.21
N ALA A 220 -15.95 -45.45 -15.43
CA ALA A 220 -16.66 -44.18 -15.67
C ALA A 220 -16.93 -44.04 -17.17
N ASN A 221 -18.07 -44.55 -17.63
CA ASN A 221 -18.65 -44.16 -18.91
C ASN A 221 -20.03 -43.56 -18.58
N GLU A 222 -20.05 -42.33 -18.08
CA GLU A 222 -21.28 -41.55 -17.90
C GLU A 222 -20.95 -40.05 -17.77
N LYS A 223 -21.22 -39.33 -18.87
CA LYS A 223 -21.51 -37.89 -19.00
C LYS A 223 -20.64 -36.90 -18.21
N GLU A 224 -19.64 -36.35 -18.89
CA GLU A 224 -19.03 -35.07 -18.56
C GLU A 224 -19.99 -33.92 -18.89
N ASP A 225 -20.67 -33.38 -17.87
CA ASP A 225 -21.11 -31.98 -17.90
C ASP A 225 -19.89 -31.10 -17.68
N SER A 226 -19.36 -30.56 -18.77
CA SER A 226 -18.26 -29.60 -18.78
C SER A 226 -18.73 -28.25 -18.22
N THR A 227 -18.80 -28.14 -16.90
CA THR A 227 -18.84 -26.83 -16.24
C THR A 227 -17.50 -26.13 -16.45
N ASN A 228 -17.49 -25.14 -17.34
CA ASN A 228 -16.44 -24.16 -17.54
C ASN A 228 -15.94 -23.58 -16.19
N SER A 229 -14.93 -24.17 -15.56
CA SER A 229 -14.16 -23.46 -14.55
C SER A 229 -13.29 -22.46 -15.30
N ALA A 230 -13.73 -21.20 -15.35
CA ALA A 230 -12.89 -20.10 -15.75
C ALA A 230 -11.57 -20.22 -14.97
N THR A 231 -10.48 -20.49 -15.67
CA THR A 231 -9.13 -20.50 -15.11
C THR A 231 -8.90 -19.14 -14.46
N ALA A 232 -8.98 -19.09 -13.13
CA ALA A 232 -8.74 -17.86 -12.39
C ALA A 232 -7.35 -17.34 -12.78
N ASP A 233 -7.28 -16.13 -13.34
CA ASP A 233 -6.01 -15.55 -13.75
C ASP A 233 -5.26 -15.09 -12.51
N LEU A 234 -4.47 -16.02 -11.94
CA LEU A 234 -3.70 -15.79 -10.71
C LEU A 234 -2.69 -14.65 -10.84
N ARG A 235 -2.41 -14.19 -12.07
CA ARG A 235 -1.45 -13.11 -12.32
C ARG A 235 -1.97 -11.74 -11.88
N HIS A 236 -3.28 -11.57 -11.70
CA HIS A 236 -3.85 -10.27 -11.34
C HIS A 236 -3.82 -10.00 -9.84
N PHE A 237 -3.51 -8.76 -9.48
CA PHE A 237 -3.56 -8.28 -8.10
C PHE A 237 -5.02 -7.98 -7.71
N ALA A 238 -5.60 -8.83 -6.88
CA ALA A 238 -6.97 -8.69 -6.39
C ALA A 238 -7.02 -7.70 -5.21
N LEU A 239 -8.07 -6.88 -5.13
CA LEU A 239 -8.27 -5.88 -4.08
C LEU A 239 -9.67 -5.98 -3.48
N TYR A 240 -9.76 -5.85 -2.16
CA TYR A 240 -10.99 -5.91 -1.38
C TYR A 240 -11.04 -4.77 -0.39
N ALA A 241 -12.17 -4.05 -0.35
CA ALA A 241 -12.41 -3.01 0.63
C ALA A 241 -13.54 -3.39 1.58
N PHE A 242 -13.27 -3.35 2.87
CA PHE A 242 -14.19 -3.71 3.95
C PHE A 242 -14.50 -2.49 4.83
N ALA A 243 -15.72 -2.43 5.34
CA ALA A 243 -16.06 -1.56 6.46
C ALA A 243 -15.31 -2.01 7.72
N GLY A 244 -14.58 -1.11 8.38
CA GLY A 244 -13.59 -1.46 9.40
C GLY A 244 -14.14 -2.30 10.57
N ARG A 245 -15.27 -1.87 11.15
CA ARG A 245 -15.87 -2.54 12.31
C ARG A 245 -16.76 -3.74 11.99
N THR A 246 -17.38 -3.79 10.81
CA THR A 246 -18.40 -4.81 10.49
C THR A 246 -17.91 -5.88 9.52
N GLY A 247 -16.81 -5.64 8.82
CA GLY A 247 -16.32 -6.54 7.77
C GLY A 247 -17.20 -6.56 6.52
N ALA A 248 -18.16 -5.64 6.37
CA ALA A 248 -19.01 -5.62 5.19
C ALA A 248 -18.20 -5.18 3.95
N ILE A 249 -18.21 -5.99 2.88
CA ILE A 249 -17.55 -5.66 1.61
C ILE A 249 -18.20 -4.39 1.01
N ARG A 250 -17.36 -3.42 0.64
CA ARG A 250 -17.76 -2.16 -0.01
C ARG A 250 -17.55 -2.19 -1.51
N TRP A 251 -16.44 -2.77 -1.93
CA TRP A 251 -16.16 -3.11 -3.31
C TRP A 251 -15.06 -4.19 -3.33
N SER A 252 -14.99 -4.93 -4.42
CA SER A 252 -13.95 -5.92 -4.70
C SER A 252 -13.54 -5.85 -6.17
N ARG A 253 -12.27 -6.03 -6.45
CA ARG A 253 -11.68 -6.11 -7.80
C ARG A 253 -10.95 -7.45 -7.89
N LYS A 254 -11.49 -8.35 -8.71
CA LYS A 254 -11.04 -9.75 -8.78
C LYS A 254 -10.34 -10.07 -10.10
N ASN A 255 -10.87 -9.62 -11.22
CA ASN A 255 -10.31 -9.83 -12.56
C ASN A 255 -10.70 -8.66 -13.48
N GLU A 256 -9.72 -7.91 -13.99
CA GLU A 256 -9.92 -7.12 -15.20
C GLU A 256 -9.74 -8.08 -16.38
N LYS A 257 -10.71 -8.18 -17.27
CA LYS A 257 -10.61 -9.02 -18.47
C LYS A 257 -9.60 -8.36 -19.43
N ILE A 258 -8.31 -8.54 -19.17
CA ILE A 258 -7.25 -7.99 -20.03
C ILE A 258 -6.91 -9.04 -21.08
N GLN A 259 -7.17 -8.72 -22.36
CA GLN A 259 -6.43 -9.33 -23.47
C GLN A 259 -4.98 -8.88 -23.33
N VAL A 260 -4.12 -9.73 -22.79
CA VAL A 260 -2.69 -9.45 -22.63
C VAL A 260 -2.08 -9.38 -24.03
N GLN A 261 -1.64 -8.19 -24.46
CA GLN A 261 -0.58 -8.12 -25.45
C GLN A 261 0.74 -8.48 -24.73
N PRO A 262 1.55 -9.38 -25.30
CA PRO A 262 2.79 -9.82 -24.67
C PRO A 262 3.74 -8.65 -24.44
N SER A 263 4.52 -8.75 -23.37
CA SER A 263 5.58 -7.85 -22.93
C SER A 263 6.66 -7.68 -24.01
N ASP A 264 6.38 -6.86 -25.01
CA ASP A 264 7.40 -6.39 -25.92
C ASP A 264 8.05 -5.16 -25.27
N ALA A 265 9.25 -5.38 -24.74
CA ALA A 265 10.10 -4.37 -24.09
C ALA A 265 10.42 -3.15 -24.99
N SER A 266 9.97 -3.17 -26.24
CA SER A 266 10.04 -2.10 -27.23
C SER A 266 9.05 -0.95 -26.99
N GLN A 267 8.02 -1.11 -26.14
CA GLN A 267 7.06 -0.03 -25.82
C GLN A 267 7.57 0.99 -24.77
N LEU A 268 8.74 0.76 -24.16
CA LEU A 268 9.33 1.66 -23.17
C LEU A 268 9.97 2.92 -23.78
N ILE A 269 10.01 3.04 -25.11
CA ILE A 269 10.49 4.22 -25.80
C ILE A 269 9.26 5.02 -26.25
N PRO A 270 9.08 6.29 -25.82
CA PRO A 270 8.06 7.16 -26.40
C PRO A 270 8.48 7.49 -27.83
N GLN A 271 8.15 6.59 -28.75
CA GLN A 271 8.20 6.89 -30.17
C GLN A 271 7.07 7.89 -30.40
N HIS A 272 7.40 9.07 -30.92
CA HIS A 272 6.45 10.12 -31.33
C HIS A 272 5.57 9.66 -32.51
N ASN A 273 4.87 8.53 -32.36
CA ASN A 273 4.05 7.91 -33.38
C ASN A 273 2.60 7.92 -32.92
N TYR A 274 1.86 8.90 -33.42
CA TYR A 274 0.46 9.17 -33.09
C TYR A 274 -0.47 7.95 -33.28
N LYS A 275 -0.11 6.98 -34.13
CA LYS A 275 -0.89 5.75 -34.34
C LYS A 275 -0.75 4.74 -33.19
N LEU A 276 0.42 4.65 -32.56
CA LEU A 276 0.64 3.80 -31.39
C LEU A 276 -0.02 4.40 -30.15
N ASP A 277 0.03 5.73 -30.01
CA ASP A 277 -0.67 6.45 -28.94
C ASP A 277 -2.19 6.27 -29.00
N ALA A 278 -2.78 6.26 -30.21
CA ALA A 278 -4.21 6.00 -30.37
C ALA A 278 -4.61 4.58 -29.94
N ASN A 279 -3.80 3.57 -30.28
CA ASN A 279 -4.04 2.19 -29.86
C ASN A 279 -3.87 2.01 -28.33
N ALA A 280 -2.87 2.67 -27.73
CA ALA A 280 -2.66 2.69 -26.28
C ALA A 280 -3.71 3.49 -25.51
N LEU A 281 -4.44 4.39 -26.18
CA LEU A 281 -5.63 5.05 -25.62
C LEU A 281 -6.88 4.17 -25.73
N ASN A 282 -7.00 3.39 -26.80
CA ASN A 282 -8.13 2.49 -27.05
C ASN A 282 -8.11 1.22 -26.19
N SER A 283 -6.95 0.82 -25.65
CA SER A 283 -6.83 -0.32 -24.73
C SER A 283 -7.19 -0.01 -23.27
N ARG A 284 -7.44 1.27 -22.92
CA ARG A 284 -7.71 1.70 -21.54
C ARG A 284 -9.17 1.53 -21.17
N HIS A 285 -9.43 1.12 -19.94
CA HIS A 285 -10.79 1.06 -19.44
C HIS A 285 -11.37 2.47 -19.24
N PRO A 286 -12.70 2.63 -19.34
CA PRO A 286 -13.35 3.91 -19.07
C PRO A 286 -13.02 4.47 -17.67
N GLY A 287 -12.31 5.59 -17.64
CA GLY A 287 -11.88 6.26 -16.39
C GLY A 287 -10.40 6.07 -16.04
N GLU A 288 -9.68 5.25 -16.78
CA GLU A 288 -8.22 5.17 -16.71
C GLU A 288 -7.56 6.32 -17.49
N TYR A 289 -6.52 6.88 -16.91
CA TYR A 289 -5.73 7.99 -17.45
C TYR A 289 -4.26 7.58 -17.56
N ALA A 290 -3.51 8.31 -18.38
CA ALA A 290 -2.08 8.14 -18.39
C ALA A 290 -1.48 8.58 -17.05
N CYS A 291 -0.60 7.77 -16.46
CA CYS A 291 0.15 8.13 -15.24
C CYS A 291 0.81 9.51 -15.33
N ARG A 292 1.24 9.92 -16.53
CA ARG A 292 1.82 11.25 -16.79
C ARG A 292 0.89 12.41 -16.41
N GLU A 293 -0.43 12.23 -16.46
CA GLU A 293 -1.39 13.24 -16.00
C GLU A 293 -1.30 13.47 -14.49
N PHE A 294 -0.78 12.52 -13.71
CA PHE A 294 -0.63 12.60 -12.26
C PHE A 294 0.84 12.68 -11.83
N ARG A 295 1.75 13.13 -12.71
CA ARG A 295 3.21 13.13 -12.47
C ARG A 295 3.61 13.57 -11.06
N GLU A 296 3.13 14.73 -10.61
CA GLU A 296 3.46 15.26 -9.27
C GLU A 296 2.93 14.38 -8.14
N SER A 297 1.75 13.79 -8.30
CA SER A 297 1.17 12.88 -7.29
C SER A 297 1.87 11.53 -7.27
N ILE A 298 2.30 11.02 -8.42
CA ILE A 298 3.07 9.77 -8.53
C ILE A 298 4.45 9.94 -7.87
N LEU A 299 5.14 11.05 -8.12
CA LEU A 299 6.41 11.33 -7.45
C LEU A 299 6.23 11.49 -5.93
N GLY A 300 5.09 12.01 -5.49
CA GLY A 300 4.76 12.16 -4.07
C GLY A 300 4.52 10.83 -3.33
N VAL A 301 4.41 9.71 -4.05
CA VAL A 301 4.32 8.36 -3.47
C VAL A 301 5.56 7.51 -3.74
N MET A 302 6.61 8.10 -4.33
CA MET A 302 7.93 7.47 -4.42
C MET A 302 8.67 7.58 -3.08
N PRO A 303 9.67 6.73 -2.77
CA PRO A 303 10.26 5.70 -3.64
C PRO A 303 9.39 4.45 -3.84
N HIS A 304 9.60 3.76 -4.95
CA HIS A 304 9.13 2.40 -5.15
C HIS A 304 10.31 1.45 -5.26
N HIS A 305 10.26 0.37 -4.47
CA HIS A 305 11.22 -0.72 -4.44
C HIS A 305 10.44 -2.00 -4.16
N TRP A 306 10.77 -3.07 -4.86
CA TRP A 306 10.17 -4.37 -4.64
C TRP A 306 11.21 -5.46 -4.88
N ASP A 307 11.49 -6.24 -3.84
CA ASP A 307 12.37 -7.41 -3.83
C ASP A 307 11.65 -8.62 -3.21
N ARG A 308 10.90 -8.39 -2.11
CA ARG A 308 10.18 -9.44 -1.37
C ARG A 308 8.69 -9.15 -1.32
N ARG A 309 7.89 -10.19 -1.01
CA ARG A 309 6.44 -10.02 -0.81
C ARG A 309 6.07 -8.95 0.23
N GLU A 310 6.94 -8.71 1.22
CA GLU A 310 6.70 -7.73 2.28
C GLU A 310 6.83 -6.28 1.78
N ASP A 311 7.46 -6.07 0.62
CA ASP A 311 7.57 -4.75 -0.01
C ASP A 311 6.27 -4.32 -0.69
N THR A 312 5.35 -5.25 -0.92
CA THR A 312 4.01 -4.92 -1.40
C THR A 312 3.28 -4.10 -0.34
N SER A 313 2.83 -2.90 -0.69
CA SER A 313 2.17 -1.99 0.25
C SER A 313 1.00 -1.23 -0.35
N LEU A 314 0.08 -0.79 0.52
CA LEU A 314 -1.11 -0.04 0.17
C LEU A 314 -1.15 1.28 0.95
N GLN A 315 -0.99 2.40 0.24
CA GLN A 315 -0.96 3.73 0.84
C GLN A 315 -2.14 4.59 0.38
N LEU A 316 -2.81 5.25 1.29
CA LEU A 316 -3.81 6.26 0.95
C LEU A 316 -3.13 7.55 0.50
N ALA A 317 -3.53 8.07 -0.66
CA ALA A 317 -2.98 9.32 -1.20
C ALA A 317 -4.06 10.20 -1.84
N HIS A 318 -3.69 11.45 -2.12
CA HIS A 318 -4.54 12.40 -2.82
C HIS A 318 -3.93 12.78 -4.17
N PHE A 319 -4.44 12.17 -5.23
CA PHE A 319 -3.99 12.40 -6.60
C PHE A 319 -4.66 13.61 -7.22
N ARG A 320 -3.84 14.48 -7.83
CA ARG A 320 -4.30 15.63 -8.60
C ARG A 320 -3.68 15.60 -9.97
N ARG A 321 -4.49 16.00 -10.96
CA ARG A 321 -3.97 16.19 -12.30
C ARG A 321 -2.92 17.31 -12.30
N HIS A 322 -1.76 16.99 -12.84
CA HIS A 322 -0.69 17.92 -13.11
C HIS A 322 -1.20 19.03 -14.04
N LYS A 323 -1.12 20.27 -13.56
CA LYS A 323 -1.50 21.43 -14.35
C LYS A 323 -0.39 21.70 -15.36
N ARG A 324 -0.57 21.25 -16.60
CA ARG A 324 0.27 21.74 -17.71
C ARG A 324 0.15 23.26 -17.73
N LYS A 325 1.28 23.97 -17.60
CA LYS A 325 1.30 25.40 -17.92
C LYS A 325 0.75 25.51 -19.33
N LEU A 326 -0.38 26.20 -19.52
CA LEU A 326 -0.77 26.63 -20.85
C LEU A 326 0.43 27.41 -21.37
N THR A 327 1.11 26.87 -22.37
CA THR A 327 2.09 27.62 -23.15
C THR A 327 1.41 28.94 -23.47
N LYS A 328 2.01 30.07 -23.07
CA LYS A 328 1.52 31.39 -23.48
C LYS A 328 1.27 31.27 -24.97
N LYS A 329 0.00 31.27 -25.41
CA LYS A 329 -0.30 31.54 -26.81
C LYS A 329 0.45 32.83 -27.09
N MET A 330 1.42 32.80 -28.00
CA MET A 330 1.98 34.04 -28.54
C MET A 330 0.76 34.90 -28.89
N GLN A 331 0.76 36.14 -28.41
CA GLN A 331 -0.28 37.10 -28.73
C GLN A 331 -0.24 37.34 -30.25
N GLY A 332 -0.90 36.49 -31.02
CA GLY A 332 -1.41 36.87 -32.33
C GLY A 332 -2.45 37.94 -32.08
N LYS A 333 -2.23 39.12 -32.66
CA LYS A 333 -3.14 40.27 -32.62
C LYS A 333 -4.58 39.79 -32.87
N VAL A 334 -5.42 39.86 -31.86
CA VAL A 334 -6.88 39.77 -32.01
C VAL A 334 -7.40 41.19 -31.89
N ASN A 335 -8.03 41.65 -32.97
CA ASN A 335 -8.66 42.96 -33.06
C ASN A 335 -9.66 43.17 -31.91
N GLN A 336 -9.62 44.37 -31.35
CA GLN A 336 -10.50 44.84 -30.29
C GLN A 336 -11.96 44.84 -30.77
N PHE A 337 -12.79 43.97 -30.21
CA PHE A 337 -14.24 44.19 -30.15
C PHE A 337 -14.59 44.56 -28.71
N HIS A 338 -15.16 45.76 -28.55
CA HIS A 338 -15.70 46.23 -27.27
C HIS A 338 -16.93 45.41 -26.89
N GLN A 339 -16.88 44.76 -25.72
CA GLN A 339 -18.07 44.36 -24.98
C GLN A 339 -18.44 45.47 -23.99
N PRO A 340 -19.73 45.83 -23.86
CA PRO A 340 -20.17 46.85 -22.93
C PRO A 340 -20.07 46.35 -21.48
N VAL A 341 -19.68 47.25 -20.59
CA VAL A 341 -19.55 47.03 -19.15
C VAL A 341 -20.93 47.11 -18.51
N GLU A 342 -21.47 45.99 -18.05
CA GLU A 342 -22.73 45.95 -17.31
C GLU A 342 -22.50 46.05 -15.79
N ASN A 343 -23.19 47.03 -15.19
CA ASN A 343 -23.68 47.12 -13.82
C ASN A 343 -22.68 47.01 -12.65
N ASN A 344 -22.07 48.15 -12.29
CA ASN A 344 -21.53 48.36 -10.94
C ASN A 344 -22.56 49.11 -10.07
N PRO A 345 -22.76 48.74 -8.79
CA PRO A 345 -23.58 49.51 -7.86
C PRO A 345 -22.98 50.91 -7.62
N PRO A 346 -23.82 51.92 -7.30
CA PRO A 346 -23.40 53.31 -7.22
C PRO A 346 -22.37 53.53 -6.10
N GLY A 347 -21.27 54.23 -6.43
CA GLY A 347 -20.20 54.62 -5.49
C GLY A 347 -18.95 53.74 -5.48
N MET A 348 -18.78 52.81 -6.43
CA MET A 348 -17.67 51.83 -6.43
C MET A 348 -16.66 52.06 -7.57
N ASP A 349 -15.68 52.94 -7.36
CA ASP A 349 -14.57 53.14 -8.30
C ASP A 349 -13.53 52.02 -8.19
N ARG A 350 -13.65 51.00 -9.07
CA ARG A 350 -12.71 49.87 -9.18
C ARG A 350 -11.43 50.19 -9.97
N SER A 351 -11.28 51.44 -10.41
CA SER A 351 -10.14 51.94 -11.19
C SER A 351 -8.87 52.12 -10.34
N ASN A 352 -9.01 52.41 -9.04
CA ASN A 352 -7.88 52.69 -8.16
C ASN A 352 -7.39 51.44 -7.40
N LYS A 353 -6.10 51.14 -7.56
CA LYS A 353 -5.40 50.01 -6.89
C LYS A 353 -5.51 50.09 -5.36
N ILE A 354 -5.59 51.31 -4.82
CA ILE A 354 -5.69 51.58 -3.38
C ILE A 354 -7.06 51.15 -2.83
N ALA A 355 -8.15 51.42 -3.56
CA ALA A 355 -9.50 50.98 -3.17
C ALA A 355 -9.61 49.45 -3.11
N ARG A 356 -8.92 48.72 -3.99
CA ARG A 356 -8.84 47.25 -3.96
C ARG A 356 -8.05 46.72 -2.76
N ALA A 357 -7.02 47.43 -2.34
CA ALA A 357 -6.22 47.06 -1.18
C ALA A 357 -7.02 47.26 0.12
N ILE A 358 -7.78 48.36 0.20
CA ILE A 358 -8.65 48.66 1.34
C ILE A 358 -9.81 47.66 1.40
N ASP A 359 -10.46 47.31 0.29
CA ASP A 359 -11.51 46.27 0.25
C ASP A 359 -11.01 44.87 0.62
N LYS A 360 -9.75 44.54 0.27
CA LYS A 360 -9.10 43.32 0.74
C LYS A 360 -8.86 43.36 2.25
N ALA A 361 -8.39 44.50 2.76
CA ALA A 361 -8.09 44.66 4.18
C ALA A 361 -9.36 44.62 5.04
N THR A 362 -10.47 45.23 4.60
CA THR A 362 -11.76 45.20 5.31
C THR A 362 -12.41 43.81 5.30
N LYS A 363 -12.28 43.05 4.21
CA LYS A 363 -12.70 41.63 4.16
C LYS A 363 -11.85 40.72 5.05
N ILE A 364 -10.56 41.01 5.20
CA ILE A 364 -9.66 40.25 6.08
C ILE A 364 -9.96 40.59 7.56
N ALA A 365 -10.17 41.87 7.88
CA ALA A 365 -10.50 42.32 9.23
C ALA A 365 -11.89 41.85 9.70
N GLY A 366 -12.89 41.78 8.80
CA GLY A 366 -14.22 41.26 9.11
C GLY A 366 -14.30 39.72 9.23
N SER A 367 -13.24 38.99 8.88
CA SER A 367 -13.22 37.52 8.88
C SER A 367 -12.66 36.92 10.20
N ALA A 368 -12.52 37.72 11.26
CA ALA A 368 -12.00 37.30 12.57
C ALA A 368 -12.99 36.46 13.40
N LYS A 369 -13.75 35.56 12.77
CA LYS A 369 -14.30 34.40 13.48
C LYS A 369 -13.22 33.34 13.50
N THR A 370 -12.65 33.08 14.67
CA THR A 370 -11.83 31.89 14.94
C THR A 370 -12.64 30.67 14.53
N LYS A 371 -12.45 30.20 13.29
CA LYS A 371 -13.01 28.93 12.83
C LYS A 371 -12.33 27.87 13.69
N LYS A 372 -13.00 27.46 14.78
CA LYS A 372 -12.72 26.16 15.39
C LYS A 372 -12.78 25.16 14.24
N ARG A 373 -11.63 24.63 13.83
CA ARG A 373 -11.56 23.59 12.80
C ARG A 373 -12.32 22.41 13.38
N SER A 374 -13.59 22.25 13.04
CA SER A 374 -14.24 20.96 13.22
C SER A 374 -13.43 19.98 12.38
N GLN A 375 -12.70 19.09 13.05
CA GLN A 375 -11.95 18.00 12.42
C GLN A 375 -12.93 16.93 11.92
N TYR A 376 -13.97 17.32 11.18
CA TYR A 376 -14.92 16.39 10.60
C TYR A 376 -14.24 15.67 9.44
N VAL A 377 -13.89 14.40 9.64
CA VAL A 377 -13.48 13.49 8.56
C VAL A 377 -14.73 13.12 7.76
N PRO A 378 -14.83 13.51 6.47
CA PRO A 378 -16.00 13.25 5.66
C PRO A 378 -16.06 11.79 5.22
N THR A 379 -17.28 11.31 5.01
CA THR A 379 -17.49 10.10 4.21
C THR A 379 -17.02 10.36 2.78
N ILE A 380 -16.13 9.51 2.28
CA ILE A 380 -15.53 9.62 0.96
C ILE A 380 -16.51 9.04 -0.07
N LYS A 381 -16.93 9.88 -1.01
CA LYS A 381 -17.77 9.52 -2.16
C LYS A 381 -16.98 9.77 -3.44
N ASN A 382 -17.52 9.34 -4.57
CA ASN A 382 -16.87 9.52 -5.89
C ASN A 382 -16.58 10.99 -6.25
N HIS A 383 -17.32 11.93 -5.67
CA HIS A 383 -17.21 13.36 -5.94
C HIS A 383 -16.53 14.15 -4.81
N THR A 384 -15.89 13.47 -3.85
CA THR A 384 -15.17 14.16 -2.77
C THR A 384 -13.96 14.91 -3.33
N GLN A 385 -14.00 16.24 -3.32
CA GLN A 385 -12.94 17.12 -3.87
C GLN A 385 -12.09 17.80 -2.78
N LEU A 386 -12.14 17.30 -1.53
CA LEU A 386 -11.39 17.88 -0.43
C LEU A 386 -9.90 17.54 -0.56
N TRP A 387 -9.09 18.57 -0.66
CA TRP A 387 -7.67 18.50 -1.03
C TRP A 387 -6.80 17.71 -0.04
N TRP A 388 -7.23 17.61 1.22
CA TRP A 388 -6.57 16.92 2.33
C TRP A 388 -7.14 15.52 2.60
N VAL A 389 -8.21 15.12 1.91
CA VAL A 389 -8.83 13.79 2.02
C VAL A 389 -8.27 12.92 0.90
N PRO A 390 -7.85 11.67 1.18
CA PRO A 390 -7.38 10.78 0.13
C PRO A 390 -8.50 10.48 -0.86
N ASN A 391 -8.15 10.39 -2.15
CA ASN A 391 -9.07 9.99 -3.22
C ASN A 391 -8.62 8.68 -3.89
N VAL A 392 -7.41 8.22 -3.58
CA VAL A 392 -6.86 6.96 -4.11
C VAL A 392 -6.24 6.11 -2.99
N VAL A 393 -6.25 4.81 -3.22
CA VAL A 393 -5.28 3.89 -2.63
C VAL A 393 -4.23 3.59 -3.70
N VAL A 394 -2.97 3.74 -3.35
CA VAL A 394 -1.82 3.45 -4.19
C VAL A 394 -1.26 2.12 -3.76
N ALA A 395 -1.24 1.16 -4.68
CA ALA A 395 -0.64 -0.15 -4.48
C ALA A 395 0.77 -0.16 -5.07
N HIS A 396 1.76 -0.38 -4.22
CA HIS A 396 3.12 -0.73 -4.62
C HIS A 396 3.15 -2.24 -4.78
N GLN A 397 3.36 -2.71 -5.99
CA GLN A 397 3.33 -4.11 -6.38
C GLN A 397 4.64 -4.48 -7.08
N LYS A 398 4.90 -5.77 -7.25
CA LYS A 398 6.02 -6.30 -8.03
C LYS A 398 6.12 -5.68 -9.42
N GLU A 399 4.99 -5.47 -10.07
CA GLU A 399 4.93 -4.93 -11.44
C GLU A 399 5.04 -3.40 -11.50
N GLY A 400 5.09 -2.72 -10.36
CA GLY A 400 5.16 -1.27 -10.25
C GLY A 400 4.05 -0.68 -9.38
N ILE A 401 3.58 0.52 -9.75
CA ILE A 401 2.60 1.28 -8.96
C ILE A 401 1.25 1.30 -9.66
N GLU A 402 0.19 1.02 -8.91
CA GLU A 402 -1.18 1.15 -9.36
C GLU A 402 -1.95 2.13 -8.46
N ALA A 403 -2.57 3.14 -9.05
CA ALA A 403 -3.43 4.06 -8.33
C ALA A 403 -4.90 3.69 -8.54
N ILE A 404 -5.59 3.33 -7.47
CA ILE A 404 -6.98 2.88 -7.48
C ILE A 404 -7.86 3.94 -6.80
N HIS A 405 -8.94 4.34 -7.45
CA HIS A 405 -9.90 5.29 -6.91
C HIS A 405 -10.60 4.71 -5.67
N LEU A 406 -10.45 5.40 -4.54
CA LEU A 406 -10.76 4.86 -3.21
C LEU A 406 -12.23 4.50 -3.01
N ALA A 407 -13.15 5.30 -3.56
CA ALA A 407 -14.59 5.10 -3.38
C ALA A 407 -15.19 4.05 -4.33
N SER A 408 -14.61 3.85 -5.51
CA SER A 408 -15.17 2.95 -6.53
C SER A 408 -14.36 1.68 -6.78
N GLY A 409 -13.12 1.60 -6.28
CA GLY A 409 -12.22 0.48 -6.55
C GLY A 409 -11.73 0.39 -8.01
N ARG A 410 -11.85 1.47 -8.79
CA ARG A 410 -11.45 1.49 -10.22
C ARG A 410 -10.02 1.98 -10.37
N THR A 411 -9.28 1.39 -11.29
CA THR A 411 -7.94 1.86 -11.64
C THR A 411 -8.01 3.26 -12.25
N ILE A 412 -7.25 4.19 -11.70
CA ILE A 412 -7.07 5.53 -12.27
C ILE A 412 -5.89 5.50 -13.23
N CYS A 413 -4.78 4.86 -12.84
CA CYS A 413 -3.62 4.71 -13.69
C CYS A 413 -2.69 3.61 -13.13
N LYS A 414 -2.00 2.89 -14.02
CA LYS A 414 -0.98 1.88 -13.69
C LYS A 414 0.35 2.29 -14.32
N LEU A 415 1.41 2.32 -13.51
CA LEU A 415 2.78 2.60 -13.91
C LEU A 415 3.61 1.34 -13.72
N HIS A 416 4.03 0.74 -14.82
CA HIS A 416 4.92 -0.42 -14.75
C HIS A 416 6.35 0.00 -14.41
N LEU A 417 6.93 -0.65 -13.40
CA LEU A 417 8.29 -0.43 -12.93
C LEU A 417 9.02 -1.77 -12.83
N LEU A 418 10.30 -1.79 -13.15
CA LEU A 418 11.13 -3.00 -13.11
C LEU A 418 11.37 -3.45 -11.67
N GLU A 419 11.31 -4.76 -11.43
CA GLU A 419 11.65 -5.38 -10.14
C GLU A 419 13.14 -5.25 -9.80
N GLY A 420 13.49 -5.32 -8.51
CA GLY A 420 14.88 -5.39 -8.04
C GLY A 420 15.69 -4.09 -8.15
N GLY A 421 15.05 -2.95 -8.41
CA GLY A 421 15.70 -1.64 -8.38
C GLY A 421 14.85 -0.58 -7.69
N LEU A 422 15.50 0.50 -7.27
CA LEU A 422 14.88 1.66 -6.64
C LEU A 422 14.40 2.63 -7.71
N HIS A 423 13.12 2.98 -7.68
CA HIS A 423 12.52 4.00 -8.54
C HIS A 423 12.17 5.22 -7.70
N ALA A 424 12.83 6.35 -7.95
CA ALA A 424 12.62 7.59 -7.21
C ALA A 424 13.14 8.80 -8.01
N ASP A 425 12.75 10.02 -7.62
CA ASP A 425 13.39 11.25 -8.10
C ASP A 425 14.60 11.53 -7.19
N ILE A 426 15.77 11.06 -7.60
CA ILE A 426 16.96 11.05 -6.74
C ILE A 426 17.67 12.40 -6.82
N ASN A 427 17.67 13.02 -8.00
CA ASN A 427 18.35 14.29 -8.25
C ASN A 427 17.45 15.53 -8.02
N GLY A 428 16.15 15.35 -7.78
CA GLY A 428 15.19 16.42 -7.51
C GLY A 428 14.67 17.14 -8.77
N ASP A 429 14.89 16.60 -9.97
CA ASP A 429 14.47 17.19 -11.24
C ASP A 429 13.01 16.86 -11.62
N ARG A 430 12.31 16.12 -10.76
CA ARG A 430 10.94 15.62 -10.92
C ARG A 430 10.80 14.59 -12.04
N VAL A 431 11.87 13.97 -12.49
CA VAL A 431 11.88 12.81 -13.36
C VAL A 431 12.05 11.57 -12.50
N LEU A 432 11.49 10.46 -12.95
CA LEU A 432 11.65 9.19 -12.23
C LEU A 432 12.96 8.56 -12.69
N ASP A 433 13.89 8.38 -11.76
CA ASP A 433 15.12 7.66 -11.96
C ASP A 433 14.95 6.18 -11.58
N HIS A 434 15.75 5.31 -12.19
CA HIS A 434 15.87 3.91 -11.82
C HIS A 434 17.31 3.61 -11.44
N VAL A 435 17.52 3.12 -10.22
CA VAL A 435 18.83 2.72 -9.71
C VAL A 435 18.80 1.25 -9.35
N GLN A 436 19.73 0.50 -9.93
CA GLN A 436 19.95 -0.91 -9.62
C GLN A 436 21.40 -1.12 -9.22
N MET A 437 21.63 -1.69 -8.03
CA MET A 437 22.96 -2.13 -7.65
C MET A 437 23.23 -3.48 -8.32
N ARG A 438 24.26 -3.55 -9.18
CA ARG A 438 24.81 -4.83 -9.63
C ARG A 438 26.07 -5.11 -8.83
N GLY A 439 26.00 -6.09 -7.93
CA GLY A 439 27.20 -6.63 -7.29
C GLY A 439 28.08 -7.25 -8.37
N ALA A 440 29.24 -6.65 -8.63
CA ALA A 440 30.29 -7.31 -9.41
C ALA A 440 30.89 -8.39 -8.50
N TYR A 441 30.50 -9.64 -8.72
CA TYR A 441 31.30 -10.77 -8.24
C TYR A 441 32.62 -10.73 -8.99
N PHE A 442 33.67 -10.24 -8.33
CA PHE A 442 35.04 -10.57 -8.73
C PHE A 442 35.24 -12.05 -8.36
N ILE A 443 35.24 -12.91 -9.38
CA ILE A 443 35.65 -14.32 -9.27
C ILE A 443 37.17 -14.36 -9.19
#